data_AF-A0A0G4NDL7-F1
#
_entry.id   AF-A0A0G4NDL7-F1
#
_cell.length_a   1.000
_cell.length_b   1.000
_cell.length_c   1.000
_cell.angle_alpha   90.00
_cell.angle_beta   90.00
_cell.angle_gamma   90.00
#
_symmetry.space_group_name_H-M   'P 1'
#
loop_
_entity.id
_entity.type
_entity.pdbx_description
1 polymer ?
#
loop_
_entity_poly.entity_id
_entity_poly.type
_entity_poly.pdbx_seq_one_letter_code
_entity_poly.pdbx_strand_id
1 'polypeptide(L)'
;MAAPDARNIDYDYTGSGKTKPTHGATRVTDLLRSITAQYERAGNFKHKMRFLIGIQLDILDDFHDRLRGSLEAYQSITSAVGRTLHGVTKEQLAALEGTGALETLCKVYGSSDHVVNTLKDWSNEDLFVTLWDELQTRAKPGNEPAEIAGDMSYEEVKDRTS
;
A
#
# COMPACT_ATOMS: atom_id res chain seq x y z
N MET A 1 -6.58 -16.42 -7.43
CA MET A 1 -5.68 -17.44 -6.83
C MET A 1 -4.59 -16.71 -6.06
N ALA A 2 -4.47 -16.89 -4.75
CA ALA A 2 -3.36 -16.31 -4.00
C ALA A 2 -2.08 -17.10 -4.32
N ALA A 3 -0.99 -16.42 -4.70
CA ALA A 3 0.29 -17.07 -4.90
C ALA A 3 0.78 -17.66 -3.55
N PRO A 4 1.16 -18.94 -3.49
CA PRO A 4 1.38 -19.65 -2.23
C PRO A 4 2.52 -19.08 -1.39
N ASP A 5 3.48 -18.43 -2.02
CA ASP A 5 4.68 -17.83 -1.42
C ASP A 5 4.50 -16.35 -1.02
N ALA A 6 3.37 -15.70 -1.38
CA ALA A 6 3.18 -14.26 -1.19
C ALA A 6 3.21 -13.80 0.28
N ARG A 7 3.11 -14.74 1.24
CA ARG A 7 3.18 -14.48 2.69
C ARG A 7 4.56 -14.79 3.28
N ASN A 8 5.47 -15.36 2.52
CA ASN A 8 6.80 -15.69 2.99
C ASN A 8 7.68 -14.44 2.97
N ILE A 9 8.54 -14.30 3.97
CA ILE A 9 9.58 -13.27 3.99
C ILE A 9 10.55 -13.58 2.86
N ASP A 10 10.82 -12.58 2.04
CA ASP A 10 11.84 -12.63 1.02
C ASP A 10 13.21 -12.36 1.67
N TYR A 11 13.84 -13.42 2.18
CA TYR A 11 15.15 -13.30 2.83
C TYR A 11 16.25 -12.85 1.87
N ASP A 12 16.08 -13.11 0.58
CA ASP A 12 17.02 -12.75 -0.48
C ASP A 12 16.83 -11.31 -0.98
N TYR A 13 15.78 -10.60 -0.54
CA TYR A 13 15.52 -9.22 -0.92
C TYR A 13 16.71 -8.30 -0.61
N THR A 14 17.33 -7.69 -1.62
CA THR A 14 18.50 -6.81 -1.47
C THR A 14 18.18 -5.32 -1.70
N GLY A 15 16.90 -4.95 -1.79
CA GLY A 15 16.52 -3.56 -2.06
C GLY A 15 16.65 -2.64 -0.83
N SER A 16 16.24 -1.37 -0.99
CA SER A 16 16.28 -0.36 0.07
C SER A 16 15.34 -0.73 1.23
N GLY A 17 15.72 -0.32 2.45
CA GLY A 17 14.95 -0.56 3.68
C GLY A 17 15.82 -1.12 4.81
N LYS A 18 15.24 -1.19 6.03
CA LYS A 18 15.94 -1.78 7.20
C LYS A 18 15.57 -3.25 7.42
N THR A 19 14.63 -3.75 6.63
CA THR A 19 13.93 -5.01 6.87
C THR A 19 13.70 -5.78 5.57
N LYS A 20 13.33 -7.07 5.70
CA LYS A 20 12.99 -7.93 4.58
C LYS A 20 11.47 -7.95 4.40
N PRO A 21 10.93 -7.53 3.23
CA PRO A 21 9.51 -7.62 2.94
C PRO A 21 9.07 -9.06 2.70
N THR A 22 7.76 -9.26 2.56
CA THR A 22 7.24 -10.49 1.95
C THR A 22 7.32 -10.42 0.42
N HIS A 23 7.39 -11.56 -0.27
CA HIS A 23 7.29 -11.58 -1.74
C HIS A 23 6.02 -10.90 -2.25
N GLY A 24 4.93 -10.96 -1.48
CA GLY A 24 3.69 -10.26 -1.81
C GLY A 24 3.84 -8.73 -1.83
N ALA A 25 4.60 -8.16 -0.88
CA ALA A 25 4.85 -6.72 -0.85
C ALA A 25 5.69 -6.27 -2.04
N THR A 26 6.76 -7.01 -2.37
CA THR A 26 7.58 -6.75 -3.56
C THR A 26 6.73 -6.77 -4.84
N ARG A 27 5.90 -7.79 -5.01
CA ARG A 27 4.99 -7.91 -6.18
C ARG A 27 3.99 -6.78 -6.27
N VAL A 28 3.44 -6.31 -5.15
CA VAL A 28 2.51 -5.17 -5.14
C VAL A 28 3.24 -3.90 -5.56
N THR A 29 4.44 -3.64 -5.04
CA THR A 29 5.24 -2.48 -5.48
C THR A 29 5.66 -2.57 -6.95
N ASP A 30 5.94 -3.77 -7.47
CA ASP A 30 6.27 -3.98 -8.89
C ASP A 30 5.05 -3.78 -9.80
N LEU A 31 3.87 -4.22 -9.35
CA LEU A 31 2.61 -3.97 -10.02
C LEU A 31 2.32 -2.47 -10.10
N LEU A 32 2.44 -1.77 -8.97
CA LEU A 32 2.22 -0.33 -8.91
C LEU A 32 3.17 0.41 -9.86
N ARG A 33 4.45 0.02 -9.91
CA ARG A 33 5.44 0.59 -10.84
C ARG A 33 5.08 0.33 -12.30
N SER A 34 4.61 -0.88 -12.59
CA SER A 34 4.15 -1.25 -13.92
C SER A 34 2.94 -0.40 -14.34
N ILE A 35 2.02 -0.14 -13.41
CA ILE A 35 0.86 0.75 -13.63
C ILE A 35 1.34 2.20 -13.83
N THR A 36 2.27 2.70 -13.00
CA THR A 36 2.90 4.03 -13.14
C THR A 36 3.41 4.25 -14.56
N ALA A 37 4.20 3.32 -15.07
CA ALA A 37 4.79 3.40 -16.40
C ALA A 37 3.76 3.44 -17.54
N GLN A 38 2.54 2.92 -17.32
CA GLN A 38 1.46 2.98 -18.31
C GLN A 38 0.79 4.35 -18.36
N TYR A 39 0.40 4.92 -17.21
CA TYR A 39 -0.30 6.21 -17.23
C TYR A 39 0.65 7.41 -17.29
N GLU A 40 1.94 7.26 -17.00
CA GLU A 40 2.94 8.28 -17.32
C GLU A 40 2.84 8.73 -18.79
N ARG A 41 2.55 7.76 -19.68
CA ARG A 41 2.30 7.96 -21.12
C ARG A 41 0.96 8.62 -21.43
N ALA A 42 0.04 8.71 -20.46
CA ALA A 42 -1.24 9.37 -20.68
C ALA A 42 -1.02 10.88 -20.88
N GLY A 43 -1.52 11.41 -22.00
CA GLY A 43 -1.16 12.75 -22.47
C GLY A 43 -1.74 13.92 -21.68
N ASN A 44 -2.63 13.71 -20.70
CA ASN A 44 -3.17 14.81 -19.91
C ASN A 44 -3.31 14.48 -18.42
N PHE A 45 -3.21 15.53 -17.60
CA PHE A 45 -3.28 15.48 -16.14
C PHE A 45 -4.51 14.76 -15.60
N LYS A 46 -5.69 15.00 -16.21
CA LYS A 46 -6.96 14.36 -15.82
C LYS A 46 -6.82 12.84 -15.77
N HIS A 47 -6.30 12.24 -16.84
CA HIS A 47 -6.15 10.80 -16.90
C HIS A 47 -5.12 10.31 -15.87
N LYS A 48 -4.00 11.02 -15.71
CA LYS A 48 -2.97 10.67 -14.71
C LYS A 48 -3.54 10.66 -13.29
N MET A 49 -4.32 11.67 -12.91
CA MET A 49 -4.99 11.75 -11.61
C MET A 49 -6.02 10.63 -11.41
N ARG A 50 -6.83 10.32 -12.44
CA ARG A 50 -7.80 9.23 -12.35
C ARG A 50 -7.12 7.87 -12.18
N PHE A 51 -5.98 7.65 -12.83
CA PHE A 51 -5.18 6.43 -12.66
C PHE A 51 -4.54 6.35 -11.28
N LEU A 52 -3.97 7.46 -10.79
CA LEU A 52 -3.39 7.53 -9.45
C LEU A 52 -4.46 7.22 -8.39
N ILE A 53 -5.57 7.96 -8.40
CA ILE A 53 -6.60 7.85 -7.36
C ILE A 53 -7.44 6.58 -7.51
N GLY A 54 -7.95 6.32 -8.72
CA GLY A 54 -8.91 5.23 -8.95
C GLY A 54 -8.30 3.87 -9.23
N ILE A 55 -6.97 3.73 -9.21
CA ILE A 55 -6.29 2.44 -9.39
C ILE A 55 -5.16 2.27 -8.39
N GLN A 56 -4.17 3.17 -8.37
CA GLN A 56 -3.00 2.96 -7.52
C GLN A 56 -3.31 3.09 -6.03
N LEU A 57 -4.09 4.10 -5.64
CA LEU A 57 -4.51 4.24 -4.24
C LEU A 57 -5.40 3.07 -3.81
N ASP A 58 -6.35 2.64 -4.64
CA ASP A 58 -7.19 1.47 -4.33
C ASP A 58 -6.36 0.19 -4.10
N ILE A 59 -5.32 -0.05 -4.91
CA ILE A 59 -4.40 -1.19 -4.71
C ILE A 59 -3.59 -1.04 -3.40
N LEU A 60 -3.15 0.18 -3.07
CA LEU A 60 -2.43 0.46 -1.83
C LEU A 60 -3.32 0.28 -0.60
N ASP A 61 -4.57 0.73 -0.67
CA ASP A 61 -5.58 0.60 0.38
C ASP A 61 -5.90 -0.88 0.63
N ASP A 62 -6.15 -1.66 -0.43
CA ASP A 62 -6.36 -3.11 -0.34
C ASP A 62 -5.17 -3.83 0.31
N PHE A 63 -3.94 -3.41 -0.05
CA PHE A 63 -2.74 -4.01 0.52
C PHE A 63 -2.53 -3.60 1.98
N HIS A 64 -2.79 -2.34 2.33
CA HIS A 64 -2.79 -1.84 3.70
C HIS A 64 -3.79 -2.62 4.56
N ASP A 65 -4.99 -2.86 4.05
CA ASP A 65 -6.04 -3.62 4.73
C ASP A 65 -5.65 -5.07 4.97
N ARG A 66 -4.98 -5.70 4.01
CA ARG A 66 -4.39 -7.03 4.19
C ARG A 66 -3.34 -7.05 5.31
N LEU A 67 -2.46 -6.05 5.38
CA LEU A 67 -1.43 -5.96 6.43
C LEU A 67 -2.07 -5.72 7.80
N ARG A 68 -3.03 -4.80 7.88
CA ARG A 68 -3.83 -4.52 9.06
C ARG A 68 -4.58 -5.75 9.56
N GLY A 69 -5.30 -6.46 8.69
CA GLY A 69 -6.01 -7.69 9.05
C GLY A 69 -5.07 -8.80 9.55
N SER A 70 -3.84 -8.86 9.01
CA SER A 70 -2.81 -9.80 9.51
C SER A 70 -2.35 -9.44 10.93
N LEU A 71 -2.21 -8.16 11.24
CA LEU A 71 -1.86 -7.66 12.57
C LEU A 71 -3.01 -7.88 13.58
N GLU A 72 -4.24 -7.61 13.18
CA GLU A 72 -5.44 -7.85 14.01
C GLU A 72 -5.60 -9.34 14.31
N ALA A 73 -5.39 -10.23 13.33
CA ALA A 73 -5.39 -11.67 13.55
C ALA A 73 -4.30 -12.10 14.54
N TYR A 74 -3.10 -11.54 14.43
CA TYR A 74 -2.03 -11.78 15.41
C TYR A 74 -2.45 -11.35 16.83
N GLN A 75 -3.05 -10.18 16.99
CA GLN A 75 -3.51 -9.67 18.29
C GLN A 75 -4.64 -10.54 18.88
N SER A 76 -5.56 -11.02 18.05
CA SER A 76 -6.65 -11.90 18.47
C SER A 76 -6.12 -13.23 19.01
N ILE A 77 -5.15 -13.84 18.31
CA ILE A 77 -4.63 -15.16 18.69
C ILE A 77 -3.69 -15.08 19.90
N THR A 78 -2.91 -14.00 20.02
CA THR A 78 -1.94 -13.87 21.12
C THR A 78 -2.59 -13.41 22.43
N SER A 79 -3.76 -12.78 22.41
CA SER A 79 -4.49 -12.37 23.62
C SER A 79 -5.41 -13.46 24.19
N ALA A 80 -5.47 -13.60 25.52
CA ALA A 80 -6.32 -14.61 26.18
C ALA A 80 -7.83 -14.38 25.91
N VAL A 81 -8.25 -13.11 25.90
CA VAL A 81 -9.62 -12.71 25.58
C VAL A 81 -9.91 -12.93 24.09
N GLY A 82 -8.99 -12.55 23.20
CA GLY A 82 -9.16 -12.75 21.75
C GLY A 82 -9.27 -14.22 21.37
N ARG A 83 -8.46 -15.11 21.96
CA ARG A 83 -8.57 -16.55 21.72
C ARG A 83 -9.94 -17.13 22.08
N THR A 84 -10.51 -16.64 23.17
CA THR A 84 -11.79 -17.13 23.70
C THR A 84 -12.97 -16.62 22.87
N LEU A 85 -12.91 -15.37 22.41
CA LEU A 85 -13.99 -14.73 21.64
C LEU A 85 -13.97 -15.11 20.16
N HIS A 86 -12.79 -15.21 19.54
CA HIS A 86 -12.68 -15.41 18.09
C HIS A 86 -12.56 -16.88 17.67
N GLY A 87 -12.32 -17.80 18.62
CA GLY A 87 -12.17 -19.23 18.35
C GLY A 87 -10.91 -19.50 17.52
N VAL A 88 -9.84 -19.93 18.17
CA VAL A 88 -8.56 -20.22 17.50
C VAL A 88 -8.39 -21.72 17.30
N THR A 89 -7.98 -22.12 16.09
CA THR A 89 -7.72 -23.54 15.78
C THR A 89 -6.37 -24.01 16.31
N LYS A 90 -6.18 -25.33 16.45
CA LYS A 90 -4.90 -25.90 16.90
C LYS A 90 -3.76 -25.58 15.92
N GLU A 91 -4.07 -25.56 14.62
CA GLU A 91 -3.11 -25.25 13.55
C GLU A 91 -2.64 -23.79 13.65
N GLN A 92 -3.54 -22.86 13.97
CA GLN A 92 -3.19 -21.45 14.17
C GLN A 92 -2.30 -21.24 15.41
N LEU A 93 -2.56 -21.98 16.50
CA LEU A 93 -1.69 -21.94 17.67
C LEU A 93 -0.31 -22.53 17.36
N ALA A 94 -0.26 -23.67 16.68
CA ALA A 94 0.99 -24.31 16.28
C ALA A 94 1.84 -23.41 15.37
N ALA A 95 1.21 -22.66 14.46
CA ALA A 95 1.90 -21.73 13.57
C ALA A 95 2.56 -20.53 14.30
N LEU A 96 2.19 -20.27 15.55
CA LEU A 96 2.75 -19.19 16.38
C LEU A 96 3.80 -19.68 17.38
N GLU A 97 3.99 -21.00 17.53
CA GLU A 97 4.99 -21.56 18.42
C GLU A 97 6.42 -21.15 18.01
N GLY A 98 7.32 -21.14 18.99
CA GLY A 98 8.70 -20.72 18.79
C GLY A 98 8.79 -19.28 18.28
N THR A 99 9.32 -19.10 17.07
CA THR A 99 9.49 -17.79 16.43
C THR A 99 8.32 -17.40 15.52
N GLY A 100 7.31 -18.25 15.32
CA GLY A 100 6.23 -18.00 14.36
C GLY A 100 5.41 -16.74 14.65
N ALA A 101 5.18 -16.45 15.94
CA ALA A 101 4.56 -15.20 16.39
C ALA A 101 5.38 -13.97 15.97
N LEU A 102 6.69 -13.98 16.25
CA LEU A 102 7.59 -12.90 15.87
C LEU A 102 7.70 -12.76 14.34
N GLU A 103 7.79 -13.88 13.63
CA GLU A 103 7.87 -13.89 12.16
C GLU A 103 6.62 -13.26 11.53
N THR A 104 5.44 -13.47 12.12
CA THR A 104 4.19 -12.82 11.69
C THR A 104 4.27 -11.30 11.80
N LEU A 105 4.82 -10.78 12.90
CA LEU A 105 5.06 -9.35 13.07
C LEU A 105 6.12 -8.83 12.08
N CYS A 106 7.20 -9.58 11.87
CA CYS A 106 8.23 -9.23 10.90
C CYS A 106 7.67 -9.15 9.47
N LYS A 107 6.76 -10.05 9.08
CA LYS A 107 6.07 -10.01 7.78
C LYS A 107 5.29 -8.71 7.61
N VAL A 108 4.52 -8.30 8.61
CA VAL A 108 3.73 -7.05 8.57
C VAL A 108 4.66 -5.85 8.53
N TYR A 109 5.55 -5.71 9.53
CA TYR A 109 6.44 -4.56 9.64
C TYR A 109 7.37 -4.43 8.44
N GLY A 110 8.00 -5.53 7.99
CA GLY A 110 8.92 -5.50 6.87
C GLY A 110 8.23 -5.18 5.54
N SER A 111 6.99 -5.66 5.35
CA SER A 111 6.19 -5.29 4.18
C SER A 111 5.77 -3.82 4.21
N SER A 112 5.37 -3.29 5.38
CA SER A 112 5.02 -1.88 5.53
C SER A 112 6.23 -0.95 5.32
N ASP A 113 7.38 -1.26 5.93
CA ASP A 113 8.63 -0.51 5.77
C ASP A 113 9.05 -0.45 4.29
N HIS A 114 8.98 -1.59 3.59
CA HIS A 114 9.26 -1.66 2.15
C HIS A 114 8.34 -0.77 1.31
N VAL A 115 7.02 -0.83 1.53
CA VAL A 115 6.06 0.01 0.79
C VAL A 115 6.30 1.49 1.09
N VAL A 116 6.46 1.87 2.35
CA VAL A 116 6.70 3.26 2.75
C VAL A 116 7.98 3.82 2.14
N ASN A 117 9.09 3.07 2.18
CA ASN A 117 10.34 3.52 1.57
C ASN A 117 10.22 3.61 0.05
N THR A 118 9.55 2.65 -0.60
CA THR A 118 9.29 2.70 -2.04
C THR A 118 8.48 3.94 -2.43
N LEU A 119 7.40 4.26 -1.69
CA LEU A 119 6.57 5.44 -1.97
C LEU A 119 7.31 6.75 -1.69
N LYS A 120 8.19 6.78 -0.68
CA LYS A 120 9.07 7.93 -0.43
C LYS A 120 10.04 8.15 -1.58
N ASP A 121 10.65 7.09 -2.09
CA ASP A 121 11.55 7.19 -3.24
C ASP A 121 10.79 7.71 -4.47
N TRP A 122 9.60 7.17 -4.74
CA TRP A 122 8.73 7.62 -5.85
C TRP A 122 8.24 9.05 -5.72
N SER A 123 7.98 9.53 -4.50
CA SER A 123 7.54 10.92 -4.28
C SER A 123 8.55 11.96 -4.78
N ASN A 124 9.82 11.57 -4.94
CA ASN A 124 10.89 12.41 -5.47
C ASN A 124 11.12 12.23 -6.98
N GLU A 125 10.38 11.34 -7.65
CA GLU A 125 10.46 11.16 -9.10
C GLU A 125 9.72 12.30 -9.84
N ASP A 126 10.26 12.71 -10.99
CA ASP A 126 9.79 13.84 -11.79
C ASP A 126 8.27 13.79 -12.08
N LEU A 127 7.75 12.60 -12.36
CA LEU A 127 6.33 12.37 -12.59
C LEU A 127 5.47 12.82 -11.40
N PHE A 128 5.80 12.39 -10.19
CA PHE A 128 5.00 12.66 -9.00
C PHE A 128 5.19 14.09 -8.51
N VAL A 129 6.40 14.64 -8.61
CA VAL A 129 6.67 16.05 -8.32
C VAL A 129 5.88 16.96 -9.25
N THR A 130 5.91 16.70 -10.56
CA THR A 130 5.15 17.47 -11.57
C THR A 130 3.65 17.35 -11.35
N LEU A 131 3.17 16.14 -11.08
CA LEU A 131 1.74 15.89 -10.82
C LEU A 131 1.26 16.64 -9.57
N TRP A 132 2.06 16.65 -8.51
CA TRP A 132 1.77 17.40 -7.30
C TRP A 132 1.73 18.91 -7.55
N ASP A 133 2.70 19.46 -8.28
CA ASP A 133 2.78 20.90 -8.55
C ASP A 133 1.62 21.39 -9.44
N GLU A 134 1.22 20.57 -10.43
CA GLU A 134 0.04 20.82 -11.26
C GLU A 134 -1.26 20.74 -10.44
N LEU A 135 -1.37 19.76 -9.54
CA LEU A 135 -2.50 19.65 -8.61
C LEU A 135 -2.63 20.88 -7.72
N GLN A 136 -1.52 21.32 -7.10
CA GLN A 136 -1.49 22.52 -6.25
C GLN A 136 -1.85 23.78 -7.03
N THR A 137 -1.40 23.90 -8.28
CA THR A 137 -1.73 25.04 -9.14
C THR A 137 -3.22 25.11 -9.46
N ARG A 138 -3.87 23.97 -9.68
CA ARG A 138 -5.31 23.87 -9.95
C ARG A 138 -6.17 24.04 -8.69
N ALA A 139 -5.66 23.67 -7.53
CA ALA A 139 -6.34 23.82 -6.25
C ALA A 139 -6.31 25.26 -5.69
N LYS A 140 -5.59 26.21 -6.32
CA LYS A 140 -5.52 27.60 -5.85
C LYS A 140 -6.88 28.31 -5.99
N PRO A 141 -7.39 28.94 -4.91
CA PRO A 141 -8.64 29.69 -4.97
C PRO A 141 -8.55 30.85 -5.98
N GLY A 142 -9.56 30.97 -6.84
CA GLY A 142 -9.61 31.97 -7.92
C GLY A 142 -9.17 31.46 -9.30
N ASN A 143 -8.72 30.22 -9.40
CA ASN A 143 -8.39 29.55 -10.66
C ASN A 143 -9.31 28.34 -10.93
N GLU A 144 -10.51 28.35 -10.35
CA GLU A 144 -11.46 27.22 -10.25
C GLU A 144 -12.21 26.95 -11.57
N PRO A 145 -11.83 25.95 -12.39
CA PRO A 145 -12.85 25.12 -13.00
C PRO A 145 -13.56 24.35 -11.86
N ALA A 146 -14.86 24.08 -12.00
CA ALA A 146 -15.63 23.26 -11.06
C ALA A 146 -15.10 21.79 -10.91
N GLU A 147 -13.99 21.49 -11.58
CA GLU A 147 -13.50 20.18 -12.00
C GLU A 147 -11.95 20.22 -12.00
N ILE A 148 -11.30 19.63 -10.98
CA ILE A 148 -9.84 19.70 -10.80
C ILE A 148 -9.10 18.77 -11.75
N ALA A 149 -9.66 17.58 -11.96
CA ALA A 149 -9.17 16.57 -12.89
C ALA A 149 -10.32 16.09 -13.77
N GLY A 150 -10.89 17.02 -14.56
CA GLY A 150 -12.19 16.79 -15.18
C GLY A 150 -13.25 16.56 -14.11
N ASP A 151 -14.07 15.52 -14.25
CA ASP A 151 -15.24 15.25 -13.40
C ASP A 151 -14.96 15.05 -11.89
N MET A 152 -13.68 15.00 -11.48
CA MET A 152 -13.29 14.95 -10.08
C MET A 152 -13.30 16.34 -9.43
N SER A 153 -14.09 16.47 -8.38
CA SER A 153 -14.15 17.65 -7.52
C SER A 153 -12.89 17.80 -6.64
N TYR A 154 -12.70 19.00 -6.10
CA TYR A 154 -11.63 19.25 -5.12
C TYR A 154 -11.74 18.36 -3.89
N GLU A 155 -12.96 18.16 -3.38
CA GLU A 155 -13.19 17.36 -2.18
C GLU A 155 -12.81 15.90 -2.41
N GLU A 156 -13.19 15.30 -3.54
CA GLU A 156 -12.83 13.91 -3.88
C GLU A 156 -11.32 13.70 -4.00
N VAL A 157 -10.60 14.67 -4.56
CA VAL A 157 -9.13 14.57 -4.65
C VAL A 157 -8.52 14.73 -3.26
N LYS A 158 -8.96 15.72 -2.48
CA LYS A 158 -8.44 15.99 -1.14
C LYS A 158 -8.63 14.80 -0.21
N ASP A 159 -9.82 14.19 -0.18
CA ASP A 159 -10.13 13.06 0.71
C ASP A 159 -9.31 11.81 0.41
N ARG A 160 -8.82 11.66 -0.83
CA ARG A 160 -7.98 10.52 -1.23
C ARG A 160 -6.48 10.79 -1.06
N THR A 161 -6.05 12.05 -0.98
CA THR A 161 -4.62 12.41 -0.96
C THR A 161 -4.14 13.06 0.35
N SER A 162 -5.02 13.32 1.32
CA SER A 162 -4.72 14.00 2.60
C SER A 162 -4.95 13.08 3.79
#